data_AF-A0A7X7AEY7-F1
#
_entry.id   AF-A0A7X7AEY7-F1
#
_cell.length_a   1.000
_cell.length_b   1.000
_cell.length_c   1.000
_cell.angle_alpha   90.00
_cell.angle_beta   90.00
_cell.angle_gamma   90.00
#
_symmetry.space_group_name_H-M   'P 1'
#
loop_
_entity.id
_entity.type
_entity.pdbx_description
1 polymer ?
#
loop_
_entity_poly.entity_id
_entity_poly.type
_entity_poly.pdbx_seq_one_letter_code
_entity_poly.pdbx_strand_id
1 'polypeptide(L)' 'MGLRIVLPDLTVARISETEANLILFCPELESRQKEIKQLQRKLDRQRRANNPDNYNPDGTIKKGRLKWLAN' A
#
# COMPACT_ATOMS: atom_id res chain seq x y z
N MET A 1 26.67 -1.67 -10.67
CA MET A 1 25.67 -0.76 -10.07
C MET A 1 24.38 -1.55 -9.87
N GLY A 2 23.91 -1.76 -8.64
CA GLY A 2 22.74 -2.62 -8.36
C GLY A 2 21.56 -1.79 -7.84
N LEU A 3 20.50 -1.66 -8.64
CA LEU A 3 19.23 -1.07 -8.21
C LEU A 3 18.54 -2.04 -7.25
N ARG A 4 18.27 -1.58 -6.02
CA ARG A 4 17.51 -2.32 -5.00
C ARG A 4 16.12 -1.71 -4.92
N ILE A 5 15.12 -2.42 -5.42
CA ILE A 5 13.71 -2.04 -5.33
C ILE A 5 13.04 -3.02 -4.36
N VAL A 6 12.39 -2.48 -3.32
CA VAL A 6 11.59 -3.25 -2.37
C VAL A 6 10.15 -3.23 -2.85
N LEU A 7 9.60 -4.41 -3.14
CA LEU A 7 8.22 -4.57 -3.60
C LEU A 7 7.26 -4.74 -2.39
N PRO A 8 5.92 -4.71 -2.61
CA PRO A 8 4.92 -4.77 -1.53
C PRO A 8 4.84 -6.15 -0.85
N ASP A 9 5.21 -7.18 -1.59
CA ASP A 9 5.60 -8.49 -1.09
C ASP A 9 7.01 -8.43 -0.52
N LEU A 10 7.29 -9.26 0.49
CA LEU A 10 8.60 -9.37 1.15
C LEU A 10 9.62 -9.95 0.16
N THR A 11 9.85 -9.23 -0.93
CA THR A 11 10.51 -9.68 -2.13
C THR A 11 11.44 -8.57 -2.56
N VAL A 12 12.69 -8.92 -2.76
CA VAL A 12 13.74 -8.00 -3.19
C VAL A 12 14.13 -8.38 -4.60
N ALA A 13 14.08 -7.40 -5.49
CA ALA A 13 14.66 -7.54 -6.81
C ALA A 13 16.16 -7.21 -6.75
N ARG A 14 16.98 -8.09 -7.31
CA ARG A 14 18.41 -7.88 -7.54
C ARG A 14 18.67 -7.90 -9.03
N ILE A 15 19.28 -6.84 -9.55
CA ILE A 15 19.65 -6.72 -10.96
C ILE A 15 21.14 -6.42 -11.06
N SER A 16 21.82 -7.14 -11.94
CA SER A 16 23.16 -6.84 -12.45
C SER A 16 23.13 -6.82 -13.98
N GLU A 17 24.27 -6.54 -14.61
CA GLU A 17 24.40 -6.57 -16.07
C GLU A 17 24.17 -7.98 -16.67
N THR A 18 24.38 -9.04 -15.88
CA THR A 18 24.34 -10.43 -16.35
C THR A 18 23.21 -11.24 -15.74
N GLU A 19 22.53 -10.73 -14.71
CA GLU A 19 21.61 -11.52 -13.89
C GLU A 19 20.46 -10.65 -13.34
N ALA A 20 19.26 -11.24 -13.32
CA ALA A 20 18.10 -10.65 -12.67
C ALA A 20 17.43 -11.71 -11.79
N ASN A 21 17.33 -11.43 -10.49
CA ASN A 21 16.76 -12.33 -9.49
C ASN A 21 15.66 -11.65 -8.68
N LEU A 22 14.65 -12.43 -8.35
CA LEU A 22 13.58 -12.06 -7.44
C LEU A 22 13.66 -12.97 -6.21
N ILE A 23 14.02 -12.41 -5.06
CA ILE A 23 14.32 -13.18 -3.84
C ILE A 23 13.31 -12.81 -2.76
N LEU A 24 12.67 -13.82 -2.16
CA LEU A 24 11.89 -13.62 -0.94
C LEU A 24 12.83 -13.22 0.20
N PHE A 25 12.62 -12.01 0.73
CA PHE A 25 13.35 -11.45 1.87
C PHE A 25 13.13 -12.26 3.15
N CYS A 26 11.94 -12.84 3.32
CA CYS A 26 11.61 -13.66 4.49
C CYS A 26 10.68 -14.82 4.07
N PRO A 27 11.22 -15.90 3.49
CA PRO A 27 10.42 -17.00 2.93
C PRO A 27 9.69 -17.82 4.00
N GLU A 28 10.18 -17.82 5.23
CA GLU A 28 9.60 -18.56 6.37
C GLU A 28 8.47 -17.80 7.06
N LEU A 29 8.30 -16.51 6.78
CA LEU A 29 7.27 -15.70 7.39
C LEU A 29 5.96 -15.89 6.64
N GLU A 30 4.94 -16.42 7.31
CA GLU A 30 3.59 -16.47 6.74
C GLU A 30 3.10 -15.07 6.35
N SER A 31 2.72 -14.91 5.09
CA SER A 31 2.23 -13.64 4.56
C SER A 31 0.87 -13.28 5.17
N ARG A 32 0.86 -12.25 6.02
CA ARG A 32 -0.39 -11.64 6.53
C ARG A 32 -0.99 -10.59 5.59
N GLN A 33 -0.59 -10.58 4.31
CA GLN A 33 -1.04 -9.57 3.36
C GLN A 33 -2.56 -9.53 3.19
N LYS A 34 -3.25 -10.67 3.29
CA LYS A 34 -4.71 -10.73 3.23
C LYS A 34 -5.35 -9.94 4.38
N GLU A 35 -4.84 -10.14 5.59
CA GLU A 35 -5.28 -9.44 6.80
C GLU A 35 -4.98 -7.94 6.71
N ILE A 36 -3.76 -7.57 6.30
CA ILE A 36 -3.36 -6.18 6.08
C ILE A 36 -4.30 -5.49 5.07
N LYS A 37 -4.57 -6.12 3.92
CA LYS A 37 -5.49 -5.58 2.90
C LYS A 37 -6.91 -5.40 3.44
N GLN A 38 -7.38 -6.32 4.29
CA GLN A 38 -8.69 -6.21 4.93
C GLN A 38 -8.74 -5.02 5.90
N LEU A 39 -7.73 -4.88 6.76
CA LEU A 39 -7.62 -3.76 7.70
C LEU A 39 -7.51 -2.42 6.99
N GLN A 40 -6.68 -2.31 5.95
CA GLN A 40 -6.54 -1.11 5.14
C GLN A 40 -7.87 -0.71 4.49
N ARG A 41 -8.62 -1.66 3.91
CA ARG A 41 -9.95 -1.39 3.34
C ARG A 41 -10.98 -0.98 4.39
N LYS A 42 -10.89 -1.51 5.60
CA LYS A 42 -11.76 -1.11 6.71
C LYS A 42 -11.49 0.34 7.10
N LEU A 43 -10.21 0.68 7.28
CA LEU A 43 -9.76 2.02 7.64
C LEU A 43 -10.12 3.04 6.56
N ASP A 44 -9.93 2.68 5.29
CA ASP A 44 -10.24 3.53 4.15
C ASP A 44 -11.77 3.77 4.01
N ARG A 45 -12.58 2.76 4.28
CA ARG A 45 -14.05 2.90 4.34
C ARG A 45 -14.51 3.79 5.51
N GLN A 46 -13.94 3.59 6.70
CA GLN A 46 -14.22 4.44 7.87
C GLN A 46 -13.84 5.89 7.59
N ARG A 47 -12.66 6.13 7.00
CA ARG A 47 -12.22 7.47 6.61
C ARG A 47 -13.20 8.13 5.64
N ARG A 48 -13.72 7.40 4.64
CA ARG A 48 -14.73 7.92 3.70
C ARG A 48 -16.08 8.20 4.38
N ALA A 49 -16.55 7.28 5.22
CA ALA A 49 -17.81 7.43 5.94
C ALA A 49 -17.80 8.62 6.90
N ASN A 50 -16.66 8.86 7.57
CA ASN A 50 -16.49 9.98 8.49
C ASN A 50 -16.26 11.32 7.78
N ASN A 51 -15.85 11.30 6.52
CA ASN A 51 -15.46 12.49 5.77
C ASN A 51 -16.08 12.51 4.36
N PRO A 52 -17.41 12.33 4.20
CA PRO A 52 -18.03 12.21 2.88
C PRO A 52 -17.79 13.45 2.02
N ASP A 53 -17.78 14.64 2.65
CA ASP A 53 -17.59 15.92 1.97
C ASP A 53 -16.20 16.10 1.37
N ASN A 54 -15.21 15.28 1.77
CA ASN A 54 -13.84 15.34 1.24
C ASN A 54 -13.65 14.59 -0.07
N TYR A 55 -14.68 13.87 -0.56
CA TYR A 55 -14.59 13.05 -1.77
C TYR A 55 -15.52 13.56 -2.88
N ASN A 56 -15.07 13.41 -4.12
CA ASN A 56 -15.85 13.66 -5.33
C ASN A 56 -16.80 12.48 -5.61
N PRO A 57 -17.82 12.65 -6.48
CA PRO A 57 -18.71 11.56 -6.88
C PRO A 57 -18.00 10.34 -7.49
N ASP A 58 -16.84 10.55 -8.13
CA ASP A 58 -15.98 9.49 -8.69
C ASP A 58 -15.10 8.78 -7.63
N GLY A 59 -15.20 9.20 -6.36
CA GLY A 59 -14.44 8.63 -5.23
C GLY A 59 -13.03 9.23 -5.05
N THR A 60 -12.61 10.19 -5.87
CA THR A 60 -11.33 10.88 -5.69
C THR A 60 -11.39 11.92 -4.56
N ILE A 61 -10.25 12.25 -3.96
CA ILE A 61 -10.18 13.27 -2.89
C ILE A 61 -10.26 14.67 -3.51
N LYS A 62 -11.10 15.54 -2.95
CA LYS A 62 -11.21 16.95 -3.36
C LYS A 62 -9.88 17.70 -3.15
N LYS A 63 -9.59 18.66 -4.02
CA LYS A 63 -8.39 19.49 -3.93
C LYS A 63 -8.54 20.56 -2.84
N GLY A 64 -7.42 21.01 -2.28
CA GLY A 64 -7.36 22.09 -1.30
C GLY A 64 -7.24 21.62 0.15
N ARG A 65 -7.39 22.55 1.09
CA ARG A 65 -7.30 22.26 2.54
C ARG A 65 -8.57 21.53 2.99
N LEU A 66 -8.42 20.27 3.39
CA LEU A 66 -9.50 19.43 3.89
C LEU A 66 -9.43 19.29 5.41
N LYS A 67 -10.58 19.17 6.06
CA LYS A 67 -10.68 18.80 7.48
C LYS A 67 -10.91 17.31 7.56
N TRP A 68 -10.07 16.61 8.32
CA TRP A 68 -10.19 15.16 8.51
C TRP A 68 -10.66 14.87 9.92
N LEU A 69 -11.84 14.27 10.03
CA LEU A 69 -12.37 13.66 11.24
C LEU A 69 -11.73 12.28 11.40
N ALA A 70 -10.98 12.12 12.50
CA ALA A 70 -10.57 10.83 13.01
C ALA A 70 -11.61 10.42 14.07
N ASN A 71 -12.28 9.30 13.84
CA ASN A 71 -13.03 8.62 14.91
C ASN A 71 -12.14 7.54 15.50
#